data_AF-A0AAN7HVF4-F1
#
_entry.id   AF-A0AAN7HVF4-F1
#
_cell.length_a   1.000
_cell.length_b   1.000
_cell.length_c   1.000
_cell.angle_alpha   90.00
_cell.angle_beta   90.00
_cell.angle_gamma   90.00
#
_symmetry.space_group_name_H-M   'P 1'
#
loop_
_entity.id
_entity.type
_entity.pdbx_description
1 polymer ?
#
loop_
_entity_poly.entity_id
_entity_poly.type
_entity_poly.pdbx_seq_one_letter_code
_entity_poly.pdbx_strand_id
1 'polypeptide(L)'
;MVATEAEKIRKQVNFYFSDSNLPYDKFLWTLRANTPEGWIPLETIASFKKMKMITEDFDTIVKALKEVESEIYEIDEEGKNIRRKSEVVQQNHVERSIYVKGLPLVDADAKDPVAELFKLQDKVDEFFSEKGYTVLCVRMKKNDEKPKKFKGSCYIEFSSPEEAKKVAEEATVEFDGNKLEILYKPRYHELKAEQYKDSPFRKNNKSFNAFKPNAQFTSNKRKNQGGFDKNTKKTKTEEEEKKETKPVAAEAAPAVAEEEAKKEE
;
A
#
# COMPACT_ATOMS: atom_id res chain seq x y z
N MET A 1 -13.30 -25.41 5.96
CA MET A 1 -11.98 -25.53 6.62
C MET A 1 -11.45 -24.13 6.81
N VAL A 2 -10.87 -23.81 7.97
CA VAL A 2 -10.26 -22.49 8.21
C VAL A 2 -9.01 -22.39 7.34
N ALA A 3 -8.88 -21.33 6.54
CA ALA A 3 -7.71 -21.13 5.70
C ALA A 3 -6.43 -21.11 6.55
N THR A 4 -5.44 -21.89 6.13
CA THR A 4 -4.12 -21.95 6.75
C THR A 4 -3.40 -20.59 6.66
N GLU A 5 -2.43 -20.38 7.53
CA GLU A 5 -1.60 -19.16 7.51
C GLU A 5 -0.92 -18.95 6.14
N ALA A 6 -0.40 -20.02 5.55
CA ALA A 6 0.21 -19.99 4.22
C ALA A 6 -0.78 -19.57 3.12
N GLU A 7 -2.03 -20.07 3.18
CA GLU A 7 -3.08 -19.67 2.23
C GLU A 7 -3.45 -18.19 2.38
N LYS A 8 -3.53 -17.69 3.63
CA LYS A 8 -3.79 -16.26 3.89
C LYS A 8 -2.67 -15.37 3.33
N ILE A 9 -1.41 -15.77 3.53
CA ILE A 9 -0.24 -15.08 2.96
C ILE A 9 -0.33 -15.04 1.43
N ARG A 10 -0.53 -16.19 0.78
CA ARG A 10 -0.64 -16.28 -0.68
C ARG A 10 -1.80 -15.44 -1.21
N LYS A 11 -2.99 -15.54 -0.61
CA LYS A 11 -4.17 -14.76 -0.98
C LYS A 11 -3.89 -13.26 -0.89
N GLN A 12 -3.25 -12.82 0.19
CA GLN A 12 -2.96 -11.41 0.42
C GLN A 12 -1.91 -10.85 -0.55
N VAL A 13 -0.86 -11.62 -0.85
CA VAL A 13 0.17 -11.23 -1.82
C VAL A 13 -0.39 -11.23 -3.25
N ASN A 14 -1.17 -12.25 -3.62
CA ASN A 14 -1.90 -12.26 -4.90
C ASN A 14 -2.78 -11.02 -5.05
N PHE A 15 -3.48 -10.61 -3.99
CA PHE A 15 -4.28 -9.39 -4.02
C PHE A 15 -3.41 -8.15 -4.26
N TYR A 16 -2.29 -7.98 -3.56
CA TYR A 16 -1.43 -6.80 -3.74
C TYR A 16 -0.98 -6.61 -5.18
N PHE A 17 -0.63 -7.71 -5.86
CA PHE A 17 -0.18 -7.71 -7.25
C PHE A 17 -1.31 -7.90 -8.27
N SER A 18 -2.58 -8.02 -7.84
CA SER A 18 -3.73 -8.21 -8.75
C SER A 18 -4.05 -6.97 -9.60
N ASP A 19 -4.81 -7.17 -10.68
CA ASP A 19 -5.37 -6.08 -11.49
C ASP A 19 -6.33 -5.17 -10.72
N SER A 20 -7.00 -5.72 -9.71
CA SER A 20 -7.93 -4.96 -8.86
C SER A 20 -7.18 -4.02 -7.90
N ASN A 21 -5.92 -4.28 -7.56
CA ASN A 21 -5.16 -3.45 -6.60
C ASN A 21 -4.00 -2.67 -7.21
N LEU A 22 -3.04 -3.35 -7.86
CA LEU A 22 -1.74 -2.77 -8.23
C LEU A 22 -1.85 -1.44 -9.02
N PRO A 23 -2.74 -1.29 -10.02
CA PRO A 23 -2.92 -0.02 -10.74
C PRO A 23 -3.46 1.14 -9.88
N TYR A 24 -4.09 0.84 -8.74
CA TYR A 24 -4.76 1.82 -7.88
C TYR A 24 -3.99 2.08 -6.57
N ASP A 25 -3.03 1.22 -6.25
CA ASP A 25 -2.12 1.39 -5.13
C ASP A 25 -0.93 2.25 -5.55
N LYS A 26 -0.94 3.51 -5.13
CA LYS A 26 0.14 4.44 -5.43
C LYS A 26 1.49 3.95 -4.92
N PHE A 27 1.53 3.36 -3.73
CA PHE A 27 2.79 2.98 -3.09
C PHE A 27 3.44 1.82 -3.83
N LEU A 28 2.70 0.71 -4.03
CA LEU A 28 3.19 -0.45 -4.78
C LEU A 28 3.55 -0.11 -6.23
N TRP A 29 2.72 0.70 -6.89
CA TRP A 29 2.99 1.15 -8.25
C TRP A 29 4.30 1.94 -8.35
N THR A 30 4.54 2.84 -7.39
CA THR A 30 5.76 3.65 -7.34
C THR A 30 6.99 2.79 -7.08
N LEU A 31 6.90 1.83 -6.16
CA LEU A 31 8.00 0.91 -5.89
C LEU A 31 8.39 0.12 -7.13
N ARG A 32 7.40 -0.52 -7.78
CA ARG A 32 7.61 -1.24 -9.04
C ARG A 32 8.26 -0.37 -10.10
N ALA A 33 7.80 0.87 -10.28
CA ALA A 33 8.29 1.76 -11.31
C ALA A 33 9.72 2.27 -11.07
N ASN A 34 10.19 2.28 -9.82
CA ASN A 34 11.51 2.81 -9.45
C ASN A 34 12.61 1.75 -9.39
N THR A 35 12.28 0.48 -9.60
CA THR A 35 13.22 -0.65 -9.50
C THR A 35 13.47 -1.28 -10.86
N PRO A 36 14.71 -1.74 -11.15
CA PRO A 36 14.99 -2.51 -12.35
C PRO A 36 14.01 -3.68 -12.50
N GLU A 37 13.41 -3.81 -13.68
CA GLU A 37 12.49 -4.90 -14.03
C GLU A 37 11.26 -5.09 -13.10
N GLY A 38 10.97 -4.11 -12.23
CA GLY A 38 9.81 -4.16 -11.33
C GLY A 38 9.97 -5.02 -10.08
N TRP A 39 11.18 -5.38 -9.68
CA TRP A 39 11.46 -6.14 -8.45
C TRP A 39 11.24 -5.33 -7.18
N ILE A 40 10.39 -5.83 -6.28
CA ILE A 40 10.11 -5.23 -4.99
C ILE A 40 10.71 -6.11 -3.89
N PRO A 41 11.46 -5.55 -2.91
CA PRO A 41 11.95 -6.33 -1.78
C PRO A 41 10.80 -6.95 -0.98
N LEU A 42 10.87 -8.25 -0.72
CA LEU A 42 9.84 -8.99 -0.01
C LEU A 42 9.69 -8.52 1.44
N GLU A 43 10.77 -8.04 2.05
CA GLU A 43 10.74 -7.34 3.36
C GLU A 43 9.76 -6.16 3.35
N THR A 44 9.64 -5.46 2.23
CA THR A 44 8.69 -4.34 2.09
C THR A 44 7.26 -4.85 2.14
N ILE A 45 6.97 -5.97 1.47
CA ILE A 45 5.66 -6.61 1.51
C ILE A 45 5.34 -7.13 2.92
N ALA A 46 6.31 -7.80 3.57
CA ALA A 46 6.19 -8.28 4.94
C ALA A 46 5.92 -7.14 5.94
N SER A 47 6.41 -5.92 5.65
CA SER A 47 6.17 -4.75 6.51
C SER A 47 4.73 -4.24 6.49
N PHE A 48 3.89 -4.66 5.54
CA PHE A 48 2.53 -4.16 5.39
C PHE A 48 1.67 -4.56 6.58
N LYS A 49 0.83 -3.62 7.06
CA LYS A 49 0.01 -3.83 8.27
C LYS A 49 -0.86 -5.09 8.17
N LYS A 50 -1.42 -5.40 7.00
CA LYS A 50 -2.22 -6.61 6.80
C LYS A 50 -1.37 -7.89 6.72
N MET A 51 -0.11 -7.83 6.28
CA MET A 51 0.81 -8.96 6.37
C MET A 51 1.21 -9.24 7.82
N LYS A 52 1.59 -8.20 8.58
CA LYS A 52 1.93 -8.32 10.01
C LYS A 52 0.81 -8.90 10.88
N MET A 53 -0.44 -8.73 10.46
CA MET A 53 -1.60 -9.35 11.15
C MET A 53 -1.74 -10.84 10.88
N ILE A 54 -1.18 -11.33 9.77
CA ILE A 54 -1.14 -12.75 9.46
C ILE A 54 0.07 -13.36 10.17
N THR A 55 1.25 -12.76 9.98
CA THR A 55 2.51 -13.22 10.57
C THR A 55 3.56 -12.11 10.59
N GLU A 56 4.42 -12.12 11.60
CA GLU A 56 5.61 -11.26 11.65
C GLU A 56 6.89 -12.01 11.23
N ASP A 57 6.80 -13.33 11.04
CA ASP A 57 7.94 -14.15 10.64
C ASP A 57 8.18 -14.08 9.13
N PHE A 58 9.36 -13.57 8.76
CA PHE A 58 9.75 -13.42 7.37
C PHE A 58 9.95 -14.77 6.68
N ASP A 59 10.51 -15.76 7.37
CA ASP A 59 10.81 -17.07 6.79
C ASP A 59 9.51 -17.82 6.47
N THR A 60 8.50 -17.71 7.33
CA THR A 60 7.14 -18.22 7.06
C THR A 60 6.53 -17.58 5.81
N ILE A 61 6.71 -16.28 5.58
CA ILE A 61 6.22 -15.61 4.36
C ILE A 61 6.93 -16.16 3.12
N VAL A 62 8.26 -16.22 3.13
CA VAL A 62 9.05 -16.75 1.99
C VAL A 62 8.64 -18.19 1.68
N LYS A 63 8.54 -19.03 2.70
CA LYS A 63 8.15 -20.44 2.56
C LYS A 63 6.75 -20.58 1.97
N ALA A 64 5.76 -19.85 2.50
CA ALA A 64 4.39 -19.92 2.02
C ALA A 64 4.24 -19.53 0.55
N LEU A 65 5.03 -18.53 0.10
CA LEU A 65 5.01 -18.05 -1.28
C LEU A 65 5.80 -18.96 -2.24
N LYS A 66 6.83 -19.67 -1.76
CA LYS A 66 7.61 -20.64 -2.56
C LYS A 66 6.95 -22.02 -2.66
N GLU A 67 6.08 -22.37 -1.71
CA GLU A 67 5.41 -23.68 -1.67
C GLU A 67 4.48 -23.92 -2.87
N VAL A 68 3.83 -22.86 -3.36
CA VAL A 68 2.88 -22.94 -4.48
C VAL A 68 3.20 -21.85 -5.50
N GLU A 69 3.32 -22.24 -6.76
CA GLU A 69 3.53 -21.29 -7.84
C GLU A 69 2.29 -20.41 -8.05
N SER A 70 2.50 -19.09 -8.14
CA SER A 70 1.46 -18.13 -8.48
C SER A 70 1.51 -17.77 -9.97
N GLU A 71 0.34 -17.61 -10.59
CA GLU A 71 0.22 -17.07 -11.95
C GLU A 71 0.46 -15.55 -12.00
N ILE A 72 0.33 -14.85 -10.86
CA ILE A 72 0.35 -13.38 -10.79
C ILE A 72 1.76 -12.85 -10.52
N TYR A 73 2.50 -13.49 -9.61
CA TYR A 73 3.81 -13.03 -9.16
C TYR A 73 4.88 -14.10 -9.30
N GLU A 74 6.13 -13.67 -9.34
CA GLU A 74 7.31 -14.52 -9.23
C GLU A 74 8.26 -13.98 -8.17
N ILE A 75 9.03 -14.89 -7.58
CA ILE A 75 10.02 -14.62 -6.54
C ILE A 75 11.38 -14.94 -7.14
N ASP A 76 12.39 -14.13 -6.82
CA ASP A 76 13.75 -14.44 -7.21
C ASP A 76 14.29 -15.72 -6.54
N GLU A 77 15.37 -16.25 -7.08
CA GLU A 77 15.99 -17.49 -6.59
C GLU A 77 16.36 -17.37 -5.09
N GLU A 78 16.89 -16.21 -4.70
CA GLU A 78 17.28 -15.91 -3.32
C GLU A 78 16.08 -15.78 -2.36
N GLY A 79 14.85 -15.63 -2.85
CA GLY A 79 13.66 -15.42 -1.99
C GLY A 79 13.57 -14.03 -1.36
N LYS A 80 14.31 -13.05 -1.88
CA LYS A 80 14.42 -11.70 -1.33
C LYS A 80 13.55 -10.69 -2.06
N ASN A 81 13.25 -10.92 -3.34
CA ASN A 81 12.49 -10.00 -4.16
C ASN A 81 11.29 -10.69 -4.82
N ILE A 82 10.24 -9.91 -5.04
CA ILE A 82 9.01 -10.34 -5.69
C ILE A 82 8.64 -9.34 -6.77
N ARG A 83 8.16 -9.82 -7.91
CA ARG A 83 7.58 -8.97 -8.95
C ARG A 83 6.34 -9.61 -9.54
N ARG A 84 5.55 -8.80 -10.24
CA ARG A 84 4.43 -9.29 -11.03
C ARG A 84 4.94 -9.91 -12.34
N LYS A 85 4.45 -11.09 -12.71
CA LYS A 85 4.82 -11.83 -13.95
C LYS A 85 4.33 -11.12 -15.21
N SER A 86 3.09 -10.65 -15.20
CA SER A 86 2.43 -10.02 -16.35
C SER A 86 2.15 -8.54 -16.13
N GLU A 87 1.94 -7.80 -17.22
CA GLU A 87 1.45 -6.43 -17.13
C GLU A 87 0.04 -6.35 -16.55
N VAL A 88 -0.30 -5.20 -15.97
CA VAL A 88 -1.64 -4.95 -15.46
C VAL A 88 -2.61 -4.70 -16.61
N VAL A 89 -3.80 -5.30 -16.53
CA VAL A 89 -4.86 -5.08 -17.51
C VAL A 89 -5.92 -4.17 -16.90
N GLN A 90 -6.36 -3.17 -17.65
CA GLN A 90 -7.48 -2.33 -17.21
C GLN A 90 -8.78 -3.13 -17.28
N GLN A 91 -9.39 -3.37 -16.13
CA GLN A 91 -10.64 -4.12 -16.04
C GLN A 91 -11.83 -3.17 -15.77
N ASN A 92 -13.04 -3.60 -16.13
CA ASN A 92 -14.26 -2.88 -15.78
C ASN A 92 -14.66 -3.19 -14.33
N HIS A 93 -14.03 -2.52 -13.38
CA HIS A 93 -14.32 -2.67 -11.94
C HIS A 93 -15.65 -2.05 -11.51
N VAL A 94 -16.35 -1.32 -12.39
CA VAL A 94 -17.64 -0.72 -12.03
C VAL A 94 -18.74 -1.75 -12.19
N GLU A 95 -18.78 -2.43 -13.34
CA GLU A 95 -19.79 -3.45 -13.64
C GLU A 95 -19.61 -4.75 -12.86
N ARG A 96 -18.40 -5.07 -12.42
CA ARG A 96 -18.14 -6.27 -11.60
C ARG A 96 -18.26 -6.00 -10.11
N SER A 97 -18.92 -4.92 -9.72
CA SER A 97 -18.98 -4.53 -8.32
C SER A 97 -20.39 -4.20 -7.86
N ILE A 98 -20.60 -4.39 -6.56
CA ILE A 98 -21.80 -3.95 -5.84
C ILE A 98 -21.41 -2.90 -4.80
N TYR A 99 -22.41 -2.13 -4.38
CA TYR A 99 -22.39 -1.29 -3.20
C TYR A 99 -23.17 -1.99 -2.09
N VAL A 100 -22.58 -2.09 -0.91
CA VAL A 100 -23.21 -2.67 0.28
C VAL A 100 -23.25 -1.62 1.38
N LYS A 101 -24.40 -1.48 2.05
CA LYS A 101 -24.60 -0.61 3.21
C LYS A 101 -25.27 -1.39 4.34
N GLY A 102 -24.97 -1.01 5.58
CA GLY A 102 -25.49 -1.67 6.78
C GLY A 102 -24.49 -2.60 7.45
N LEU A 103 -23.20 -2.50 7.09
CA LEU A 103 -22.15 -3.23 7.80
C LEU A 103 -21.96 -2.67 9.22
N PRO A 104 -21.60 -3.52 10.19
CA PRO A 104 -21.37 -3.09 11.57
C PRO A 104 -20.30 -2.00 11.60
N LEU A 105 -20.58 -0.93 12.34
CA LEU A 105 -19.62 0.15 12.51
C LEU A 105 -18.47 -0.34 13.37
N VAL A 106 -17.26 0.04 12.97
CA VAL A 106 -16.06 -0.18 13.77
C VAL A 106 -15.84 1.07 14.60
N ASP A 107 -15.83 0.90 15.92
CA ASP A 107 -15.63 2.02 16.85
C ASP A 107 -14.30 2.70 16.58
N ALA A 108 -14.36 4.00 16.31
CA ALA A 108 -13.16 4.79 16.04
C ALA A 108 -12.24 4.90 17.25
N ASP A 109 -12.80 4.69 18.45
CA ASP A 109 -12.10 4.75 19.74
C ASP A 109 -11.61 3.36 20.20
N ALA A 110 -11.80 2.32 19.38
CA ALA A 110 -11.23 1.00 19.65
C ALA A 110 -9.70 1.05 19.72
N LYS A 111 -9.10 0.09 20.44
CA LYS A 111 -7.64 0.00 20.64
C LYS A 111 -6.86 -0.10 19.31
N ASP A 112 -7.38 -0.85 18.33
CA ASP A 112 -6.88 -0.85 16.95
C ASP A 112 -8.05 -0.91 15.94
N PRO A 113 -8.60 0.25 15.53
CA PRO A 113 -9.74 0.29 14.62
C PRO A 113 -9.39 -0.21 13.22
N VAL A 114 -8.09 -0.25 12.86
CA VAL A 114 -7.65 -0.75 11.56
C VAL A 114 -7.62 -2.27 11.55
N ALA A 115 -7.21 -2.90 12.65
CA ALA A 115 -7.26 -4.36 12.80
C ALA A 115 -8.70 -4.87 12.74
N GLU A 116 -9.61 -4.24 13.47
CA GLU A 116 -11.04 -4.59 13.44
C GLU A 116 -11.65 -4.40 12.03
N LEU A 117 -11.22 -3.36 11.31
CA LEU A 117 -11.66 -3.16 9.93
C LEU A 117 -11.14 -4.25 8.98
N PHE A 118 -9.92 -4.75 9.18
CA PHE A 118 -9.39 -5.85 8.39
C PHE A 118 -10.11 -7.17 8.72
N LYS A 119 -10.40 -7.45 10.00
CA LYS A 119 -11.23 -8.59 10.39
C LYS A 119 -12.62 -8.53 9.76
N LEU A 120 -13.25 -7.36 9.78
CA LEU A 120 -14.54 -7.15 9.11
C LEU A 120 -14.43 -7.37 7.60
N GLN A 121 -13.34 -6.92 6.98
CA GLN A 121 -13.08 -7.16 5.56
C GLN A 121 -12.98 -8.65 5.24
N ASP A 122 -12.27 -9.41 6.06
CA ASP A 122 -12.09 -10.85 5.87
C ASP A 122 -13.41 -11.59 6.11
N LYS A 123 -14.20 -11.21 7.12
CA LYS A 123 -15.56 -11.74 7.32
C LYS A 123 -16.48 -11.48 6.13
N VAL A 124 -16.42 -10.28 5.54
CA VAL A 124 -17.23 -9.95 4.36
C VAL A 124 -16.81 -10.79 3.16
N ASP A 125 -15.50 -10.95 2.92
CA ASP A 125 -14.95 -11.80 1.87
C ASP A 125 -15.36 -13.28 2.05
N GLU A 126 -15.23 -13.82 3.26
CA GLU A 126 -15.69 -15.18 3.60
C GLU A 126 -17.19 -15.35 3.39
N PHE A 127 -18.01 -14.39 3.84
CA PHE A 127 -19.46 -14.47 3.71
C PHE A 127 -19.95 -14.59 2.26
N PHE A 128 -19.39 -13.80 1.34
CA PHE A 128 -19.75 -13.92 -0.08
C PHE A 128 -19.10 -15.14 -0.75
N SER A 129 -17.92 -15.56 -0.27
CA SER A 129 -17.27 -16.79 -0.73
C SER A 129 -18.06 -18.05 -0.37
N GLU A 130 -18.65 -18.11 0.83
CA GLU A 130 -19.50 -19.22 1.28
C GLU A 130 -20.79 -19.34 0.46
N LYS A 131 -21.27 -18.23 -0.09
CA LYS A 131 -22.39 -18.20 -1.05
C LYS A 131 -22.01 -18.64 -2.47
N GLY A 132 -20.73 -18.98 -2.70
CA GLY A 132 -20.22 -19.42 -4.00
C GLY A 132 -19.79 -18.30 -4.94
N TYR A 133 -19.63 -17.07 -4.45
CA TYR A 133 -19.15 -15.94 -5.25
C TYR A 133 -17.63 -15.77 -5.11
N THR A 134 -16.96 -15.38 -6.18
CA THR A 134 -15.51 -15.16 -6.14
C THR A 134 -15.21 -13.68 -5.93
N VAL A 135 -14.84 -13.31 -4.70
CA VAL A 135 -14.51 -11.93 -4.33
C VAL A 135 -13.06 -11.58 -4.69
N LEU A 136 -12.89 -10.56 -5.53
CA LEU A 136 -11.56 -10.06 -5.93
C LEU A 136 -11.08 -8.93 -5.03
N CYS A 137 -11.98 -8.05 -4.58
CA CYS A 137 -11.61 -6.88 -3.79
C CYS A 137 -12.77 -6.38 -2.92
N VAL A 138 -12.50 -6.12 -1.64
CA VAL A 138 -13.42 -5.44 -0.73
C VAL A 138 -12.84 -4.07 -0.38
N ARG A 139 -13.53 -2.99 -0.75
CA ARG A 139 -13.11 -1.60 -0.48
C ARG A 139 -14.03 -0.95 0.53
N MET A 140 -13.56 -0.85 1.77
CA MET A 140 -14.28 -0.20 2.87
C MET A 140 -14.35 1.31 2.65
N LYS A 141 -15.55 1.89 2.65
CA LYS A 141 -15.74 3.33 2.49
C LYS A 141 -15.55 4.02 3.85
N LYS A 142 -14.70 5.04 3.86
CA LYS A 142 -14.45 5.89 5.00
C LYS A 142 -15.02 7.28 4.76
N ASN A 143 -15.32 8.02 5.83
CA ASN A 143 -15.72 9.41 5.71
C ASN A 143 -14.53 10.29 5.25
N ASP A 144 -14.86 11.46 4.71
CA ASP A 144 -13.88 12.45 4.28
C ASP A 144 -13.30 13.26 5.46
N GLU A 145 -14.01 13.28 6.58
CA GLU A 145 -13.56 13.91 7.82
C GLU A 145 -12.35 13.18 8.42
N LYS A 146 -11.44 13.94 9.05
CA LYS A 146 -10.29 13.39 9.78
C LYS A 146 -10.63 13.31 11.28
N PRO A 147 -10.35 12.19 11.96
CA PRO A 147 -9.82 10.93 11.43
C PRO A 147 -10.83 10.22 10.51
N LYS A 148 -10.35 9.53 9.47
CA LYS A 148 -11.19 8.84 8.48
C LYS A 148 -11.90 7.63 9.11
N LYS A 149 -13.13 7.82 9.58
CA LYS A 149 -13.96 6.77 10.21
C LYS A 149 -14.64 5.90 9.15
N PHE A 150 -14.85 4.61 9.45
CA PHE A 150 -15.61 3.71 8.60
C PHE A 150 -17.09 4.13 8.52
N LYS A 151 -17.69 4.07 7.33
CA LYS A 151 -19.04 4.59 7.08
C LYS A 151 -20.14 3.51 7.05
N GLY A 152 -19.83 2.28 7.49
CA GLY A 152 -20.79 1.16 7.44
C GLY A 152 -21.15 0.72 6.03
N SER A 153 -20.31 1.05 5.04
CA SER A 153 -20.53 0.71 3.63
C SER A 153 -19.24 0.35 2.91
N CYS A 154 -19.33 -0.52 1.92
CA CYS A 154 -18.19 -0.95 1.11
C CYS A 154 -18.58 -1.12 -0.35
N TYR A 155 -17.56 -1.23 -1.21
CA TYR A 155 -17.69 -1.81 -2.53
C TYR A 155 -17.09 -3.20 -2.53
N ILE A 156 -17.77 -4.15 -3.16
CA ILE A 156 -17.27 -5.51 -3.33
C ILE A 156 -17.16 -5.77 -4.82
N GLU A 157 -15.98 -6.18 -5.26
CA GLU A 157 -15.66 -6.53 -6.64
C GLU A 157 -15.60 -8.05 -6.76
N PHE A 158 -16.31 -8.60 -7.75
CA PHE A 158 -16.39 -10.02 -8.05
C PHE A 158 -15.61 -10.39 -9.31
N SER A 159 -15.43 -11.69 -9.54
CA SER A 159 -14.75 -12.22 -10.72
C SER A 159 -15.43 -11.78 -12.03
N SER A 160 -16.77 -11.77 -12.04
CA SER A 160 -17.60 -11.54 -13.21
C SER A 160 -18.71 -10.51 -12.97
N PRO A 161 -19.20 -9.83 -14.03
CA PRO A 161 -20.35 -8.91 -13.90
C PRO A 161 -21.65 -9.66 -13.55
N GLU A 162 -21.75 -10.92 -13.95
CA GLU A 162 -22.92 -11.76 -13.69
C GLU A 162 -23.06 -12.06 -12.19
N GLU A 163 -21.97 -12.41 -11.51
CA GLU A 163 -21.96 -12.57 -10.06
C GLU A 163 -22.40 -11.29 -9.35
N ALA A 164 -21.86 -10.13 -9.77
CA ALA A 164 -22.24 -8.84 -9.19
C ALA A 164 -23.73 -8.51 -9.36
N LYS A 165 -24.33 -8.86 -10.51
CA LYS A 165 -25.76 -8.66 -10.77
C LYS A 165 -26.62 -9.61 -9.92
N LYS A 166 -26.28 -10.91 -9.87
CA LYS A 166 -26.99 -11.91 -9.07
C LYS A 166 -27.02 -11.51 -7.60
N VAL A 167 -25.88 -11.09 -7.03
CA VAL A 167 -25.83 -10.62 -5.64
C VAL A 167 -26.65 -9.35 -5.44
N ALA A 168 -26.70 -8.46 -6.44
CA ALA A 168 -27.53 -7.24 -6.34
C ALA A 168 -29.04 -7.51 -6.44
N GLU A 169 -29.44 -8.63 -7.03
CA GLU A 169 -30.84 -9.10 -7.06
C GLU A 169 -31.26 -9.73 -5.73
N GLU A 170 -30.31 -10.26 -4.94
CA GLU A 170 -30.50 -10.61 -3.53
C GLU A 170 -30.66 -9.32 -2.69
N ALA A 171 -31.79 -8.63 -2.84
CA ALA A 171 -32.02 -7.27 -2.36
C ALA A 171 -31.89 -7.07 -0.84
N THR A 172 -31.90 -8.14 -0.04
CA THR A 172 -31.65 -8.05 1.40
C THR A 172 -30.95 -9.29 1.89
N VAL A 173 -29.78 -9.09 2.48
CA VAL A 173 -28.93 -10.14 3.03
C VAL A 173 -28.63 -9.78 4.47
N GLU A 174 -28.76 -10.74 5.39
CA GLU A 174 -28.41 -10.51 6.79
C GLU A 174 -26.94 -10.90 7.03
N PHE A 175 -26.19 -10.01 7.68
CA PHE A 175 -24.78 -10.19 8.03
C PHE A 175 -24.55 -9.74 9.47
N ASP A 176 -24.11 -10.65 10.32
CA ASP A 176 -23.80 -10.38 11.74
C ASP A 176 -24.97 -9.67 12.47
N GLY A 177 -26.21 -10.12 12.20
CA GLY A 177 -27.44 -9.53 12.75
C GLY A 177 -27.88 -8.21 12.10
N ASN A 178 -27.15 -7.69 11.11
CA ASN A 178 -27.48 -6.47 10.40
C ASN A 178 -28.10 -6.76 9.03
N LYS A 179 -29.18 -6.05 8.69
CA LYS A 179 -29.76 -6.10 7.34
C LYS A 179 -28.91 -5.26 6.38
N LEU A 180 -28.36 -5.90 5.36
CA LEU A 180 -27.58 -5.25 4.33
C LEU A 180 -28.46 -4.77 3.18
N GLU A 181 -28.30 -3.50 2.83
CA GLU A 181 -28.80 -2.91 1.59
C GLU A 181 -27.76 -3.12 0.49
N ILE A 182 -28.09 -3.93 -0.52
CA ILE A 182 -27.22 -4.19 -1.66
C ILE A 182 -27.74 -3.44 -2.89
N LEU A 183 -26.85 -2.75 -3.60
CA LEU A 183 -27.15 -2.08 -4.86
C LEU A 183 -26.06 -2.39 -5.88
N TYR A 184 -26.46 -2.67 -7.13
CA TYR A 184 -25.52 -2.79 -8.23
C TYR A 184 -24.77 -1.46 -8.41
N LYS A 185 -23.43 -1.49 -8.51
CA LYS A 185 -22.61 -0.26 -8.45
C LYS A 185 -22.89 0.74 -9.59
N PRO A 186 -23.09 0.33 -10.86
CA PRO A 186 -23.53 1.24 -11.91
C PRO A 186 -24.82 1.98 -11.54
N ARG A 187 -25.85 1.23 -11.09
CA ARG A 187 -27.12 1.81 -10.64
C ARG A 187 -26.94 2.74 -9.44
N TYR A 188 -26.08 2.38 -8.49
CA TYR A 188 -25.74 3.26 -7.37
C TYR A 188 -25.09 4.57 -7.84
N HIS A 189 -24.18 4.52 -8.82
CA HIS A 189 -23.57 5.73 -9.38
C HIS A 189 -24.58 6.61 -10.11
N GLU A 190 -25.51 6.03 -10.88
CA GLU A 190 -26.60 6.77 -11.53
C GLU A 190 -27.48 7.49 -10.51
N LEU A 191 -27.94 6.77 -9.47
CA LEU A 191 -28.74 7.35 -8.39
C LEU A 191 -28.01 8.48 -7.66
N LYS A 192 -26.70 8.34 -7.45
CA LYS A 192 -25.88 9.40 -6.85
C LYS A 192 -25.64 10.57 -7.79
N ALA A 193 -25.45 10.32 -9.08
CA ALA A 193 -25.29 11.38 -10.07
C ALA A 193 -26.56 12.24 -10.16
N GLU A 194 -27.74 11.61 -10.18
CA GLU A 194 -29.01 12.34 -10.17
C GLU A 194 -29.22 13.08 -8.84
N GLN A 195 -28.94 12.44 -7.71
CA GLN A 195 -29.06 13.07 -6.38
C GLN A 195 -28.21 14.34 -6.23
N TYR A 196 -27.02 14.35 -6.84
CA TYR A 196 -26.07 15.46 -6.71
C TYR A 196 -26.02 16.35 -7.96
N LYS A 197 -26.96 16.19 -8.90
CA LYS A 197 -26.99 16.95 -10.16
C LYS A 197 -27.02 18.46 -9.94
N ASP A 198 -27.77 18.91 -8.95
CA ASP A 198 -27.92 20.33 -8.58
C ASP A 198 -27.00 20.76 -7.44
N SER A 199 -26.12 19.88 -6.95
CA SER A 199 -25.22 20.20 -5.84
C SER A 199 -23.99 20.98 -6.30
N PRO A 200 -23.47 21.91 -5.46
CA PRO A 200 -22.27 22.66 -5.81
C PRO A 200 -21.07 21.72 -6.01
N PHE A 201 -20.27 22.03 -7.03
CA PHE A 201 -19.09 21.23 -7.38
C PHE A 201 -18.11 21.15 -6.21
N ARG A 202 -17.93 19.95 -5.65
CA ARG A 202 -16.90 19.68 -4.65
C ARG A 202 -15.65 19.11 -5.32
N LYS A 203 -14.52 19.80 -5.13
CA LYS A 203 -13.20 19.32 -5.56
C LYS A 203 -12.80 18.12 -4.69
N ASN A 204 -13.06 16.91 -5.16
CA ASN A 204 -12.58 15.70 -4.50
C ASN A 204 -11.16 15.37 -4.94
N ASN A 205 -10.29 15.02 -3.97
CA ASN A 205 -9.00 14.43 -4.27
C ASN A 205 -9.23 13.07 -4.95
N LYS A 206 -8.96 13.02 -6.26
CA LYS A 206 -9.07 11.78 -7.04
C LYS A 206 -8.05 10.78 -6.51
N SER A 207 -8.48 9.53 -6.32
CA SER A 207 -7.58 8.43 -6.00
C SER A 207 -6.61 8.19 -7.17
N PHE A 208 -5.44 7.67 -6.84
CA PHE A 208 -4.45 7.26 -7.83
C PHE A 208 -5.04 6.17 -8.76
N ASN A 209 -4.65 6.22 -10.04
CA ASN A 209 -5.00 5.22 -11.04
C ASN A 209 -3.92 5.29 -12.14
N ALA A 210 -3.16 4.21 -12.29
CA ALA A 210 -2.06 4.08 -13.23
C ALA A 210 -2.47 4.18 -14.71
N PHE A 211 -3.71 3.88 -15.06
CA PHE A 211 -4.20 3.95 -16.45
C PHE A 211 -4.53 5.38 -16.90
N LYS A 212 -4.43 6.38 -16.02
CA LYS A 212 -4.68 7.78 -16.40
C LYS A 212 -3.39 8.40 -16.99
N PRO A 213 -3.50 9.23 -18.04
CA PRO A 213 -2.34 9.80 -18.72
C PRO A 213 -1.43 10.64 -17.81
N ASN A 214 -1.96 11.26 -16.76
CA ASN A 214 -1.18 12.02 -15.76
C ASN A 214 -0.68 11.16 -14.58
N ALA A 215 -0.79 9.84 -14.64
CA ALA A 215 -0.25 8.93 -13.63
C ALA A 215 1.22 8.59 -13.86
N GLN A 216 1.76 8.90 -15.05
CA GLN A 216 3.19 8.87 -15.30
C GLN A 216 3.86 9.93 -14.41
N PHE A 217 4.78 9.46 -13.57
CA PHE A 217 5.56 10.31 -12.70
C PHE A 217 6.31 11.35 -13.52
N THR A 218 5.95 12.63 -13.36
CA THR A 218 6.99 13.65 -13.40
C THR A 218 7.94 13.28 -12.28
N SER A 219 9.18 12.98 -12.62
CA SER A 219 10.34 12.83 -11.74
C SER A 219 10.67 14.14 -11.02
N ASN A 220 9.67 14.76 -10.40
CA ASN A 220 9.85 15.98 -9.66
C ASN A 220 10.47 15.60 -8.32
N LYS A 221 11.81 15.65 -8.34
CA LYS A 221 12.81 15.76 -7.30
C LYS A 221 12.41 16.77 -6.20
N ARG A 222 11.26 16.59 -5.57
CA ARG A 222 10.90 17.29 -4.33
C ARG A 222 11.40 16.41 -3.20
N LYS A 223 12.57 16.81 -2.70
CA LYS A 223 13.11 16.48 -1.38
C LYS A 223 11.95 16.28 -0.39
N ASN A 224 11.64 15.03 -0.08
CA ASN A 224 11.01 14.71 1.19
C ASN A 224 11.95 13.70 1.85
N GLN A 225 12.83 14.23 2.69
CA GLN A 225 13.63 13.47 3.63
C GLN A 225 12.68 12.67 4.52
N GLY A 226 12.56 11.38 4.24
CA GLY A 226 12.05 10.36 5.13
C GLY A 226 12.97 9.18 4.95
N GLY A 227 14.08 9.20 5.69
CA GLY A 227 15.23 8.34 5.50
C GLY A 227 14.88 6.86 5.50
N PHE A 228 15.33 6.18 4.46
CA PHE A 228 15.58 4.74 4.47
C PHE A 228 17.04 4.58 4.87
N ASP A 229 17.34 4.76 6.16
CA ASP A 229 18.67 4.47 6.71
C ASP A 229 18.74 2.96 7.02
N LYS A 230 19.28 2.21 6.07
CA LYS A 230 19.76 0.86 6.30
C LYS A 230 21.02 0.96 7.15
N ASN A 231 20.89 0.59 8.41
CA ASN A 231 21.98 0.38 9.35
C ASN A 231 22.96 -0.68 8.80
N THR A 232 24.04 -0.23 8.16
CA THR A 232 25.23 -1.06 7.90
C THR A 232 26.38 -0.57 8.79
N LYS A 233 26.61 -1.39 9.81
CA LYS A 233 27.81 -1.48 10.66
C LYS A 233 29.08 -1.13 9.87
N LYS A 234 29.80 -0.08 10.27
CA LYS A 234 31.20 0.14 9.90
C LYS A 234 32.07 0.06 11.15
N THR A 235 32.73 -1.08 11.28
CA THR A 235 33.95 -1.29 12.05
C THR A 235 35.02 -0.28 11.62
N LYS A 236 35.68 0.35 12.59
CA LYS A 236 36.81 1.25 12.40
C LYS A 236 38.07 0.43 12.71
N THR A 237 38.84 0.09 11.69
CA THR A 237 40.21 -0.42 11.84
C THR A 237 41.15 0.75 11.59
N GLU A 238 41.99 1.03 12.58
CA GLU A 238 43.13 1.94 12.50
C GLU A 238 44.26 1.23 11.76
N GLU A 239 44.92 1.90 10.82
CA GLU A 239 46.34 1.65 10.54
C GLU A 239 46.99 2.91 9.97
N GLU A 240 48.08 3.30 10.63
CA GLU A 240 49.01 4.37 10.27
C GLU A 240 49.73 4.04 8.95
N GLU A 241 50.12 5.06 8.19
CA GLU A 241 51.48 5.04 7.63
C GLU A 241 52.06 6.43 7.42
N LYS A 242 53.30 6.56 7.90
CA LYS A 242 54.19 7.72 7.90
C LYS A 242 54.71 8.03 6.48
N LYS A 243 55.05 9.29 6.21
CA LYS A 243 56.17 9.63 5.31
C LYS A 243 56.98 10.83 5.83
N GLU A 244 58.25 10.53 6.09
CA GLU A 244 59.40 11.36 6.48
C GLU A 244 59.83 12.35 5.38
N THR A 245 59.93 13.66 5.68
CA THR A 245 61.11 14.55 5.90
C THR A 245 62.18 14.73 4.80
N LYS A 246 62.24 16.01 4.30
CA LYS A 246 63.38 16.96 4.13
C LYS A 246 64.54 16.65 3.14
N PRO A 247 65.44 17.61 2.79
CA PRO A 247 65.54 19.07 3.10
C PRO A 247 65.70 19.97 1.83
N VAL A 248 65.76 21.32 1.89
CA VAL A 248 67.00 22.18 1.88
C VAL A 248 66.62 23.66 2.17
N ALA A 249 67.59 24.41 2.72
CA ALA A 249 67.57 25.70 3.41
C ALA A 249 67.72 26.98 2.55
N ALA A 250 67.35 28.14 3.15
CA ALA A 250 68.05 29.46 3.17
C ALA A 250 67.08 30.51 3.82
N GLU A 251 67.32 31.04 5.03
CA GLU A 251 68.01 32.32 5.39
C GLU A 251 67.37 33.58 4.73
N ALA A 252 67.04 34.73 5.35
CA ALA A 252 67.41 35.44 6.59
C ALA A 252 66.26 36.45 6.95
N ALA A 253 65.82 36.62 8.21
CA ALA A 253 66.14 37.70 9.18
C ALA A 253 65.34 39.05 8.99
N PRO A 254 65.27 39.99 9.97
CA PRO A 254 64.17 40.08 10.95
C PRO A 254 63.66 41.53 11.27
N ALA A 255 62.89 41.67 12.37
CA ALA A 255 62.70 42.89 13.22
C ALA A 255 61.51 43.83 12.84
N VAL A 256 60.77 44.56 13.71
CA VAL A 256 60.83 45.07 15.10
C VAL A 256 59.39 45.32 15.61
N ALA A 257 59.26 45.56 16.94
CA ALA A 257 58.22 46.16 17.80
C ALA A 257 57.18 47.14 17.15
N GLU A 258 56.06 47.55 17.75
CA GLU A 258 55.74 48.19 19.05
C GLU A 258 54.19 48.31 19.04
N GLU A 259 53.45 48.00 20.12
CA GLU A 259 53.01 48.91 21.20
C GLU A 259 51.68 49.66 20.94
N GLU A 260 50.75 49.50 21.91
CA GLU A 260 49.63 50.37 22.33
C GLU A 260 48.53 50.77 21.32
N ALA A 261 47.29 51.12 21.69
CA ALA A 261 46.42 51.00 22.86
C ALA A 261 45.10 51.72 22.48
N LYS A 262 44.07 51.55 23.32
CA LYS A 262 42.84 52.36 23.48
C LYS A 262 41.70 52.10 22.47
N LYS A 263 40.53 51.64 22.96
CA LYS A 263 39.43 52.40 23.65
C LYS A 263 38.82 53.40 22.66
N GLU A 264 37.58 53.24 22.25
CA GLU A 264 36.30 53.66 22.87
C GLU A 264 35.28 53.31 21.74
N GLU A 265 34.01 52.96 21.92
CA GLU A 265 32.97 53.13 22.94
C GLU A 265 31.86 52.11 22.59
#